data_AF-R7C5T1-F1
#
_entry.id   AF-R7C5T1-F1
#
_cell.length_a   1.000
_cell.length_b   1.000
_cell.length_c   1.000
_cell.angle_alpha   90.00
_cell.angle_beta   90.00
_cell.angle_gamma   90.00
#
_symmetry.space_group_name_H-M   'P 1'
#
loop_
_entity.id
_entity.type
_entity.pdbx_description
1 polymer ?
#
loop_
_entity_poly.entity_id
_entity_poly.type
_entity_poly.pdbx_seq_one_letter_code
_entity_poly.pdbx_strand_id
1 'polypeptide(L)'
;MVVLSVTNCPQQLRGDLTKWFIEIDIGVYVGKITARVREKIWSRVCDNIKTGKAIMVYSTNSEQGFAILTHNTAWTPIDCEGIWLMQKSNYTTDSLPQSQLVKGFSKAAQYAKRKTYRNASIKQYVILDLETTGLNFDSDRIIEIGMLRVEEGHIVDQYQNFINSDKAIPPDIISLTGITSEMVTENGISEMVALQEVKEFIANDTVVGYNVDFDINFINKMCERHSQNTFIFKCKDMLRLVRRKLHLDNYRLETVARACHVEIEIMHRALEDCKLINRINNELNIF
;
A
#
# COMPACT_ATOMS: atom_id res chain seq x y z
N MET A 1 10.26 -21.35 -27.98
CA MET A 1 10.59 -20.55 -29.18
C MET A 1 11.64 -19.53 -28.77
N VAL A 2 12.53 -19.12 -29.68
CA VAL A 2 13.58 -18.12 -29.44
C VAL A 2 13.56 -17.11 -30.59
N VAL A 3 13.63 -15.83 -30.24
CA VAL A 3 13.81 -14.70 -31.16
C VAL A 3 15.08 -13.97 -30.73
N LEU A 4 16.00 -13.75 -31.66
CA LEU A 4 17.28 -13.07 -31.42
C LEU A 4 17.39 -11.90 -32.39
N SER A 5 17.53 -10.68 -31.86
CA SER A 5 17.84 -9.48 -32.64
C SER A 5 19.27 -9.06 -32.37
N VAL A 6 20.06 -8.84 -33.41
CA VAL A 6 21.45 -8.38 -33.35
C VAL A 6 21.68 -7.25 -34.34
N THR A 7 22.49 -6.29 -33.94
CA THR A 7 22.95 -5.18 -34.80
C THR A 7 24.48 -5.23 -34.90
N ASN A 8 25.03 -4.72 -36.01
CA ASN A 8 26.47 -4.76 -36.28
C ASN A 8 27.10 -6.16 -36.05
N CYS A 9 26.41 -7.20 -36.55
CA CYS A 9 26.80 -8.61 -36.39
C CYS A 9 27.88 -8.99 -37.42
N PRO A 10 29.07 -9.49 -36.99
CA PRO A 10 30.10 -9.96 -37.90
C PRO A 10 29.61 -11.10 -38.80
N GLN A 11 30.10 -11.17 -40.05
CA GLN A 11 29.66 -12.18 -41.03
C GLN A 11 29.87 -13.63 -40.54
N GLN A 12 30.93 -13.90 -39.79
CA GLN A 12 31.18 -15.22 -39.18
C GLN A 12 30.07 -15.60 -38.18
N LEU A 13 29.67 -14.66 -37.31
CA LEU A 13 28.59 -14.89 -36.35
C LEU A 13 27.25 -15.07 -37.06
N ARG A 14 26.98 -14.28 -38.11
CA ARG A 14 25.77 -14.41 -38.93
C ARG A 14 25.62 -15.81 -39.52
N GLY A 15 26.69 -16.34 -40.14
CA GLY A 15 26.69 -17.70 -40.69
C GLY A 15 26.55 -18.80 -39.64
N ASP A 16 27.03 -18.56 -38.42
CA ASP A 16 26.82 -19.48 -37.30
C ASP A 16 25.38 -19.47 -36.78
N LEU A 17 24.73 -18.30 -36.72
CA LEU A 17 23.34 -18.17 -36.28
C LEU A 17 22.37 -18.84 -37.25
N THR A 18 22.61 -18.74 -38.56
CA THR A 18 21.75 -19.37 -39.59
C THR A 18 21.75 -20.90 -39.56
N LYS A 19 22.68 -21.54 -38.82
CA LYS A 19 22.66 -23.00 -38.58
C LYS A 19 21.50 -23.42 -37.67
N TRP A 20 21.02 -22.51 -36.81
CA TRP A 20 20.05 -22.78 -35.75
C TRP A 20 18.77 -21.96 -35.87
N PHE A 21 18.82 -20.84 -36.60
CA PHE A 21 17.72 -19.91 -36.77
C PHE A 21 17.48 -19.57 -38.23
N ILE A 22 16.26 -19.13 -38.52
CA ILE A 22 15.89 -18.49 -39.78
C ILE A 22 15.98 -16.99 -39.58
N GLU A 23 16.69 -16.29 -40.46
CA GLU A 23 16.71 -14.82 -40.48
C GLU A 23 15.45 -14.30 -41.20
N ILE A 24 14.58 -13.62 -40.47
CA ILE A 24 13.29 -13.13 -40.99
C ILE A 24 13.33 -11.66 -41.40
N ASP A 25 14.30 -10.92 -40.86
CA ASP A 25 14.63 -9.54 -41.20
C ASP A 25 16.13 -9.33 -40.88
N ILE A 26 16.72 -8.23 -41.34
CA ILE A 26 18.15 -7.94 -41.16
C ILE A 26 18.50 -7.95 -39.67
N GLY A 27 19.29 -8.94 -39.27
CA GLY A 27 19.72 -9.11 -37.88
C GLY A 27 18.64 -9.66 -36.95
N VAL A 28 17.49 -10.14 -37.45
CA VAL A 28 16.41 -10.75 -36.66
C VAL A 28 16.27 -12.22 -37.01
N TYR A 29 16.51 -13.08 -36.02
CA TYR A 29 16.59 -14.52 -36.13
C TYR A 29 15.50 -15.18 -35.29
N VAL A 30 14.81 -16.19 -35.85
CA VAL A 30 13.76 -16.95 -35.15
C VAL A 30 14.00 -18.45 -35.28
N GLY A 31 13.78 -19.19 -34.20
CA GLY A 31 13.97 -20.64 -34.19
C GLY A 31 13.52 -21.34 -32.93
N LYS A 32 13.56 -22.67 -32.94
CA LYS A 32 13.25 -23.52 -31.79
C LYS A 32 14.48 -24.35 -31.44
N ILE A 33 15.08 -24.04 -30.30
CA ILE A 33 16.31 -24.68 -29.80
C ILE A 33 16.16 -25.03 -28.32
N THR A 34 16.99 -25.96 -27.84
CA THR A 34 17.02 -26.36 -26.42
C THR A 34 17.69 -25.30 -25.55
N ALA A 35 17.44 -25.34 -24.23
CA ALA A 35 18.05 -24.41 -23.27
C ALA A 35 19.59 -24.41 -23.34
N ARG A 36 20.21 -25.59 -23.45
CA ARG A 36 21.66 -25.75 -23.54
C ARG A 36 22.24 -25.14 -24.82
N VAL A 37 21.55 -25.28 -25.94
CA VAL A 37 21.97 -24.67 -27.22
C VAL A 37 21.79 -23.16 -27.17
N ARG A 38 20.67 -22.68 -26.59
CA ARG A 38 20.39 -21.25 -26.38
C ARG A 38 21.49 -20.56 -25.57
N GLU A 39 21.90 -21.13 -24.44
CA GLU A 39 22.95 -20.55 -23.59
C GLU A 39 24.31 -20.45 -24.29
N LYS A 40 24.69 -21.49 -25.04
CA LYS A 40 25.93 -21.47 -25.84
C LYS A 40 25.88 -20.43 -26.95
N ILE A 41 24.75 -20.32 -27.64
CA ILE A 41 24.53 -19.31 -28.68
C ILE A 41 24.61 -17.91 -28.05
N TRP A 42 23.96 -17.69 -26.91
CA TRP A 42 23.96 -16.40 -26.22
C TRP A 42 25.37 -15.98 -25.82
N SER A 43 26.17 -16.87 -25.22
CA SER A 43 27.58 -16.60 -24.89
C SER A 43 28.34 -16.18 -26.14
N ARG A 44 28.24 -16.97 -27.23
CA ARG A 44 28.94 -16.69 -28.48
C ARG A 44 28.54 -15.34 -29.10
N VAL A 45 27.26 -14.97 -29.00
CA VAL A 45 26.75 -13.66 -29.44
C VAL A 45 27.39 -12.54 -28.62
N CYS A 46 27.46 -12.67 -27.29
CA CYS A 46 28.08 -11.67 -26.42
C CYS A 46 29.59 -11.52 -26.69
N ASP A 47 30.29 -12.64 -26.92
CA ASP A 47 31.74 -12.66 -27.16
C ASP A 47 32.13 -12.02 -28.51
N ASN A 48 31.25 -12.13 -29.52
CA ASN A 48 31.55 -11.69 -30.89
C ASN A 48 30.97 -10.31 -31.23
N ILE A 49 29.98 -9.83 -30.50
CA ILE A 49 29.39 -8.50 -30.71
C ILE A 49 30.11 -7.47 -29.85
N LYS A 50 31.02 -6.71 -30.49
CA LYS A 50 31.83 -5.68 -29.84
C LYS A 50 31.11 -4.32 -29.74
N THR A 51 30.67 -3.77 -30.87
CA THR A 51 30.03 -2.44 -30.95
C THR A 51 28.55 -2.49 -31.31
N GLY A 52 28.05 -3.69 -31.63
CA GLY A 52 26.65 -3.96 -31.87
C GLY A 52 25.85 -4.22 -30.59
N LYS A 53 24.55 -4.37 -30.76
CA LYS A 53 23.59 -4.71 -29.70
C LYS A 53 23.00 -6.08 -29.95
N ALA A 54 22.68 -6.82 -28.89
CA ALA A 54 21.94 -8.07 -28.99
C ALA A 54 20.79 -8.14 -27.98
N ILE A 55 19.66 -8.69 -28.41
CA ILE A 55 18.48 -8.96 -27.58
C ILE A 55 17.98 -10.35 -27.92
N MET A 56 17.85 -11.23 -26.94
CA MET A 56 17.27 -12.55 -27.10
C MET A 56 16.02 -12.68 -26.24
N VAL A 57 14.91 -13.08 -26.86
CA VAL A 57 13.65 -13.44 -26.18
C VAL A 57 13.43 -14.93 -26.34
N TYR A 58 13.16 -15.65 -25.25
CA TYR A 58 12.89 -17.08 -25.31
C TYR A 58 11.74 -17.49 -24.39
N SER A 59 11.02 -18.55 -24.80
CA SER A 59 9.91 -19.10 -24.00
C SER A 59 10.42 -19.67 -22.67
N THR A 60 9.74 -19.35 -21.59
CA THR A 60 10.00 -19.87 -20.23
C THR A 60 8.69 -20.00 -19.46
N ASN A 61 8.70 -20.67 -18.31
CA ASN A 61 7.51 -20.84 -17.47
C ASN A 61 7.29 -19.64 -16.51
N SER A 62 7.39 -18.41 -17.04
CA SER A 62 7.04 -17.18 -16.33
C SER A 62 5.58 -16.81 -16.60
N GLU A 63 5.02 -15.88 -15.83
CA GLU A 63 3.65 -15.39 -16.01
C GLU A 63 3.39 -14.85 -17.43
N GLN A 64 4.38 -14.19 -18.03
CA GLN A 64 4.31 -13.69 -19.41
C GLN A 64 4.70 -14.73 -20.47
N GLY A 65 5.18 -15.91 -20.07
CA GLY A 65 5.56 -16.99 -20.98
C GLY A 65 6.91 -16.81 -21.69
N PHE A 66 7.69 -15.79 -21.35
CA PHE A 66 9.02 -15.54 -21.91
C PHE A 66 9.99 -14.87 -20.94
N ALA A 67 11.27 -14.90 -21.27
CA ALA A 67 12.35 -14.14 -20.64
C ALA A 67 13.20 -13.44 -21.71
N ILE A 68 13.91 -12.39 -21.30
CA ILE A 68 14.69 -11.51 -22.16
C ILE A 68 16.14 -11.47 -21.67
N LEU A 69 17.09 -11.55 -22.60
CA LEU A 69 18.50 -11.28 -22.38
C LEU A 69 18.93 -10.13 -23.27
N THR A 70 19.79 -9.25 -22.75
CA THR A 70 20.31 -8.12 -23.52
C THR A 70 21.82 -7.97 -23.37
N HIS A 71 22.46 -7.47 -24.42
CA HIS A 71 23.90 -7.21 -24.46
C HIS A 71 24.17 -5.90 -25.22
N ASN A 72 25.00 -5.02 -24.64
CA ASN A 72 25.36 -3.71 -25.19
C ASN A 72 24.16 -2.79 -25.53
N THR A 73 23.02 -3.00 -24.88
CA THR A 73 21.84 -2.15 -25.04
C THR A 73 21.72 -1.16 -23.90
N ALA A 74 21.16 0.02 -24.18
CA ALA A 74 20.72 0.92 -23.13
C ALA A 74 19.55 0.33 -22.32
N TRP A 75 18.82 -0.63 -22.88
CA TRP A 75 17.69 -1.29 -22.21
C TRP A 75 18.12 -2.58 -21.53
N THR A 76 17.87 -2.71 -20.23
CA THR A 76 18.13 -3.91 -19.42
C THR A 76 16.82 -4.49 -18.89
N PRO A 77 16.59 -5.81 -19.03
CA PRO A 77 15.40 -6.46 -18.50
C PRO A 77 15.51 -6.54 -16.96
N ILE A 78 14.41 -6.24 -16.27
CA ILE A 78 14.29 -6.33 -14.82
C ILE A 78 13.05 -7.15 -14.51
N ASP A 79 13.21 -8.13 -13.62
CA ASP A 79 12.10 -8.89 -13.05
C ASP A 79 11.46 -8.09 -11.91
N CYS A 80 10.16 -7.81 -12.02
CA CYS A 80 9.34 -7.17 -11.00
C CYS A 80 8.16 -8.09 -10.66
N GLU A 81 8.30 -8.83 -9.56
CA GLU A 81 7.26 -9.74 -9.05
C GLU A 81 6.79 -10.80 -10.06
N GLY A 82 7.68 -11.28 -10.95
CA GLY A 82 7.36 -12.28 -11.97
C GLY A 82 7.04 -11.72 -13.37
N ILE A 83 7.02 -10.39 -13.50
CA ILE A 83 6.79 -9.66 -14.75
C ILE A 83 8.11 -9.02 -15.23
N TRP A 84 8.51 -9.32 -16.46
CA TRP A 84 9.67 -8.72 -17.11
C TRP A 84 9.35 -7.32 -17.63
N LEU A 85 10.11 -6.33 -17.17
CA LEU A 85 10.07 -4.94 -17.64
C LEU A 85 11.40 -4.54 -18.26
N MET A 86 11.39 -3.58 -19.20
CA MET A 86 12.61 -3.04 -19.81
C MET A 86 12.97 -1.69 -19.18
N GLN A 87 14.15 -1.58 -18.57
CA GLN A 87 14.67 -0.34 -17.98
C GLN A 87 15.73 0.29 -18.89
N LYS A 88 15.64 1.59 -19.19
CA LYS A 88 16.67 2.31 -19.94
C LYS A 88 17.72 2.92 -19.01
N SER A 89 18.96 2.49 -19.10
CA SER A 89 20.11 3.10 -18.43
C SER A 89 20.65 4.26 -19.28
N ASN A 90 20.69 5.47 -18.71
CA ASN A 90 21.35 6.63 -19.32
C ASN A 90 22.79 6.66 -18.81
N TYR A 91 23.80 6.54 -19.68
CA TYR A 91 25.20 6.66 -19.26
C TYR A 91 25.78 8.04 -19.59
N THR A 92 26.18 8.79 -18.56
CA THR A 92 27.57 9.23 -18.36
C THR A 92 27.76 9.74 -16.92
N THR A 93 28.56 9.02 -16.13
CA THR A 93 29.33 9.60 -15.02
C THR A 93 30.69 8.94 -15.08
N ASP A 94 31.68 9.62 -15.64
CA ASP A 94 33.03 9.59 -15.09
C ASP A 94 33.79 10.86 -15.50
N SER A 95 34.35 11.51 -14.46
CA SER A 95 35.25 12.66 -14.38
C SER A 95 34.70 14.11 -14.39
N LEU A 96 34.86 14.75 -13.20
CA LEU A 96 34.94 16.19 -12.84
C LEU A 96 33.68 16.86 -12.25
N PRO A 97 33.88 17.89 -11.40
CA PRO A 97 34.52 17.94 -10.08
C PRO A 97 33.45 17.71 -8.99
N GLN A 98 33.86 17.68 -7.73
CA GLN A 98 33.02 17.63 -6.53
C GLN A 98 32.10 18.87 -6.46
N SER A 99 31.12 18.99 -7.36
CA SER A 99 30.11 20.03 -7.36
C SER A 99 28.83 19.44 -6.79
N GLN A 100 28.36 20.10 -5.75
CA GLN A 100 27.19 19.74 -4.96
C GLN A 100 26.00 19.49 -5.88
N LEU A 101 25.65 18.21 -6.10
CA LEU A 101 24.40 17.85 -6.75
C LEU A 101 23.26 18.47 -5.95
N VAL A 102 22.54 19.40 -6.57
CA VAL A 102 21.34 20.01 -6.00
C VAL A 102 20.35 18.89 -5.69
N LYS A 103 20.21 18.56 -4.40
CA LYS A 103 19.29 17.54 -3.90
C LYS A 103 17.86 17.93 -4.24
N GLY A 104 17.20 17.26 -5.20
CA GLY A 104 15.76 17.47 -5.41
C GLY A 104 15.08 16.80 -6.60
N PHE A 105 15.80 16.45 -7.67
CA PHE A 105 15.14 16.26 -8.97
C PHE A 105 14.89 14.82 -9.44
N SER A 106 15.40 13.78 -8.77
CA SER A 106 15.06 12.40 -9.17
C SER A 106 13.83 11.90 -8.42
N LYS A 107 12.84 11.37 -9.16
CA LYS A 107 11.71 10.65 -8.58
C LYS A 107 12.21 9.50 -7.69
N ALA A 108 13.33 8.87 -8.03
CA ALA A 108 13.98 7.86 -7.18
C ALA A 108 14.51 8.40 -5.84
N ALA A 109 15.06 9.62 -5.79
CA ALA A 109 15.41 10.28 -4.53
C ALA A 109 14.16 10.75 -3.78
N GLN A 110 13.09 11.13 -4.47
CA GLN A 110 11.78 11.38 -3.84
C GLN A 110 11.13 10.09 -3.32
N TYR A 111 11.29 8.95 -4.00
CA TYR A 111 10.79 7.63 -3.59
C TYR A 111 11.66 7.04 -2.49
N ALA A 112 12.97 7.20 -2.55
CA ALA A 112 13.90 6.84 -1.47
C ALA A 112 13.63 7.71 -0.25
N LYS A 113 13.50 9.05 -0.39
CA LYS A 113 13.00 9.92 0.67
C LYS A 113 11.64 9.43 1.18
N ARG A 114 10.66 9.14 0.31
CA ARG A 114 9.34 8.59 0.72
C ARG A 114 9.42 7.22 1.37
N LYS A 115 10.42 6.38 1.06
CA LYS A 115 10.66 5.07 1.69
C LYS A 115 11.31 5.25 3.07
N THR A 116 12.22 6.22 3.18
CA THR A 116 12.79 6.67 4.46
C THR A 116 11.74 7.38 5.34
N TYR A 117 10.78 8.13 4.75
CA TYR A 117 9.63 8.72 5.44
C TYR A 117 8.49 7.72 5.71
N ARG A 118 8.35 6.65 4.93
CA ARG A 118 7.36 5.55 5.17
C ARG A 118 7.75 4.66 6.35
N ASN A 119 9.03 4.60 6.67
CA ASN A 119 9.57 3.91 7.85
C ASN A 119 9.83 4.86 9.02
N ALA A 120 9.45 6.14 8.93
CA ALA A 120 9.36 6.95 10.12
C ALA A 120 8.18 6.41 10.94
N SER A 121 8.47 5.90 12.13
CA SER A 121 7.42 5.53 13.08
C SER A 121 6.51 6.73 13.29
N ILE A 122 5.19 6.51 13.24
CA ILE A 122 4.26 7.60 13.50
C ILE A 122 4.26 7.76 15.01
N LYS A 123 5.03 8.74 15.49
CA LYS A 123 5.20 9.01 16.91
C LYS A 123 3.96 9.63 17.54
N GLN A 124 3.11 10.31 16.76
CA GLN A 124 1.89 10.94 17.24
C GLN A 124 0.74 10.69 16.27
N TYR A 125 -0.34 10.12 16.79
CA TYR A 125 -1.55 9.81 16.02
C TYR A 125 -2.78 9.78 16.93
N VAL A 126 -3.95 9.88 16.30
CA VAL A 126 -5.25 9.72 16.95
C VAL A 126 -5.88 8.44 16.42
N ILE A 127 -6.19 7.50 17.31
CA ILE A 127 -7.06 6.37 16.97
C ILE A 127 -8.51 6.86 16.99
N LEU A 128 -9.29 6.50 15.99
CA LEU A 128 -10.70 6.82 15.85
C LEU A 128 -11.48 5.53 15.61
N ASP A 129 -12.62 5.41 16.29
CA ASP A 129 -13.62 4.39 16.07
C ASP A 129 -15.02 4.97 16.33
N LEU A 130 -16.03 4.48 15.63
CA LEU A 130 -17.40 4.99 15.67
C LEU A 130 -18.41 3.86 15.85
N GLU A 131 -19.43 4.11 16.68
CA GLU A 131 -20.66 3.32 16.65
C GLU A 131 -21.74 4.06 15.86
N THR A 132 -22.51 3.31 15.07
CA THR A 132 -23.51 3.87 14.17
C THR A 132 -24.83 3.11 14.23
N THR A 133 -25.93 3.74 13.78
CA THR A 133 -27.23 3.07 13.66
C THR A 133 -27.28 2.04 12.51
N GLY A 134 -26.22 1.92 11.70
CA GLY A 134 -26.16 1.07 10.51
C GLY A 134 -24.96 1.39 9.60
N LEU A 135 -24.92 0.78 8.42
CA LEU A 135 -23.76 0.84 7.51
C LEU A 135 -23.89 1.84 6.36
N ASN A 136 -25.05 2.48 6.19
CA ASN A 136 -25.30 3.38 5.08
C ASN A 136 -24.95 4.82 5.49
N PHE A 137 -23.92 5.39 4.86
CA PHE A 137 -23.40 6.72 5.22
C PHE A 137 -24.39 7.88 4.99
N ASP A 138 -25.33 7.74 4.06
CA ASP A 138 -26.32 8.79 3.75
C ASP A 138 -27.51 8.75 4.72
N SER A 139 -28.01 7.54 4.99
CA SER A 139 -29.16 7.38 5.85
C SER A 139 -28.76 7.31 7.32
N ASP A 140 -27.76 6.54 7.71
CA ASP A 140 -27.52 6.20 9.11
C ASP A 140 -26.81 7.33 9.86
N ARG A 141 -26.76 7.22 11.20
CA ARG A 141 -26.17 8.24 12.08
C ARG A 141 -25.10 7.63 12.96
N ILE A 142 -24.10 8.45 13.27
CA ILE A 142 -23.13 8.16 14.32
C ILE A 142 -23.87 8.32 15.65
N ILE A 143 -23.70 7.38 16.56
CA ILE A 143 -24.32 7.39 17.90
C ILE A 143 -23.27 7.47 19.01
N GLU A 144 -22.04 7.04 18.77
CA GLU A 144 -20.90 7.22 19.67
C GLU A 144 -19.62 7.49 18.87
N ILE A 145 -18.76 8.35 19.40
CA ILE A 145 -17.40 8.57 18.91
C ILE A 145 -16.43 8.20 20.02
N GLY A 146 -15.43 7.38 19.69
CA GLY A 146 -14.25 7.15 20.51
C GLY A 146 -13.01 7.68 19.81
N MET A 147 -12.18 8.41 20.55
CA MET A 147 -10.85 8.79 20.07
C MET A 147 -9.79 8.66 21.17
N LEU A 148 -8.59 8.25 20.75
CA LEU A 148 -7.45 8.07 21.64
C LEU A 148 -6.23 8.75 21.03
N ARG A 149 -5.66 9.75 21.71
CA ARG A 149 -4.38 10.32 21.28
C ARG A 149 -3.24 9.52 21.86
N VAL A 150 -2.33 9.11 20.98
CA VAL A 150 -1.13 8.36 21.34
C VAL A 150 0.11 9.15 20.91
N GLU A 151 1.03 9.35 21.85
CA GLU A 151 2.33 9.99 21.66
C GLU A 151 3.44 9.08 22.18
N GLU A 152 4.42 8.78 21.33
CA GLU A 152 5.56 7.90 21.61
C GLU A 152 5.15 6.55 22.22
N GLY A 153 3.99 6.01 21.79
CA GLY A 153 3.43 4.74 22.27
C GLY A 153 2.60 4.84 23.56
N HIS A 154 2.46 6.04 24.14
CA HIS A 154 1.69 6.28 25.34
C HIS A 154 0.37 7.00 25.04
N ILE A 155 -0.70 6.60 25.71
CA ILE A 155 -1.98 7.30 25.67
C ILE A 155 -1.81 8.61 26.44
N VAL A 156 -2.03 9.75 25.78
CA VAL A 156 -1.90 11.08 26.40
C VAL A 156 -3.23 11.80 26.56
N ASP A 157 -4.23 11.42 25.77
CA ASP A 157 -5.56 12.02 25.82
C ASP A 157 -6.61 11.05 25.28
N GLN A 158 -7.86 11.23 25.71
CA GLN A 158 -9.00 10.41 25.29
C GLN A 158 -10.25 11.27 25.16
N TYR A 159 -11.06 10.96 24.17
CA TYR A 159 -12.34 11.60 23.93
C TYR A 159 -13.40 10.55 23.67
N GLN A 160 -14.54 10.71 24.32
CA GLN A 160 -15.70 9.85 24.13
C GLN A 160 -16.96 10.68 24.35
N ASN A 161 -17.89 10.59 23.40
CA ASN A 161 -19.20 11.22 23.52
C ASN A 161 -20.24 10.44 22.71
N PHE A 162 -21.48 10.43 23.21
CA PHE A 162 -22.64 10.06 22.40
C PHE A 162 -23.03 11.22 21.49
N ILE A 163 -23.55 10.93 20.31
CA ILE A 163 -24.11 11.94 19.41
C ILE A 163 -25.61 11.75 19.31
N ASN A 164 -26.34 12.80 19.67
CA ASN A 164 -27.79 12.81 19.58
C ASN A 164 -28.23 12.58 18.12
N SER A 165 -29.12 11.61 17.94
CA SER A 165 -29.63 11.16 16.65
C SER A 165 -31.14 11.02 16.73
N ASP A 166 -31.83 11.55 15.72
CA ASP A 166 -33.27 11.40 15.54
C ASP A 166 -33.68 10.01 15.02
N LYS A 167 -32.70 9.16 14.70
CA LYS A 167 -32.91 7.80 14.20
C LYS A 167 -33.02 6.78 15.32
N ALA A 168 -34.01 5.90 15.19
CA ALA A 168 -34.12 4.71 16.01
C ALA A 168 -32.93 3.78 15.78
N ILE A 169 -32.35 3.28 16.86
CA ILE A 169 -31.24 2.32 16.83
C ILE A 169 -31.83 0.91 16.67
N PRO A 170 -31.45 0.15 15.62
CA PRO A 170 -31.97 -1.20 15.41
C PRO A 170 -31.61 -2.16 16.58
N PRO A 171 -32.47 -3.14 16.94
CA PRO A 171 -32.22 -4.06 18.04
C PRO A 171 -30.89 -4.82 17.94
N ASP A 172 -30.47 -5.19 16.73
CA ASP A 172 -29.20 -5.89 16.51
C ASP A 172 -27.99 -4.99 16.88
N ILE A 173 -28.07 -3.68 16.61
CA ILE A 173 -27.03 -2.70 17.00
C ILE A 173 -27.03 -2.51 18.51
N ILE A 174 -28.21 -2.42 19.15
CA ILE A 174 -28.31 -2.34 20.61
C ILE A 174 -27.70 -3.59 21.26
N SER A 175 -27.98 -4.78 20.72
CA SER A 175 -27.40 -6.02 21.23
C SER A 175 -25.88 -6.09 21.04
N LEU A 176 -25.35 -5.44 20.01
CA LEU A 176 -23.93 -5.45 19.68
C LEU A 176 -23.12 -4.45 20.52
N THR A 177 -23.69 -3.27 20.76
CA THR A 177 -23.00 -2.10 21.35
C THR A 177 -23.44 -1.79 22.78
N GLY A 178 -24.62 -2.25 23.17
CA GLY A 178 -25.28 -1.85 24.42
C GLY A 178 -25.85 -0.43 24.42
N ILE A 179 -25.74 0.32 23.31
CA ILE A 179 -26.18 1.72 23.23
C ILE A 179 -27.66 1.77 22.93
N THR A 180 -28.46 2.36 23.82
CA THR A 180 -29.90 2.53 23.62
C THR A 180 -30.24 3.92 23.09
N SER A 181 -31.43 4.05 22.49
CA SER A 181 -31.90 5.34 21.96
C SER A 181 -32.07 6.37 23.10
N GLU A 182 -32.43 5.91 24.30
CA GLU A 182 -32.55 6.74 25.49
C GLU A 182 -31.20 7.30 25.92
N MET A 183 -30.15 6.46 25.96
CA MET A 183 -28.79 6.91 26.31
C MET A 183 -28.30 8.01 25.38
N VAL A 184 -28.53 7.85 24.07
CA VAL A 184 -28.15 8.82 23.05
C VAL A 184 -28.97 10.11 23.14
N THR A 185 -30.25 10.01 23.46
CA THR A 185 -31.13 11.18 23.58
C THR A 185 -30.80 11.99 24.84
N GLU A 186 -30.52 11.32 25.96
CA GLU A 186 -30.28 11.95 27.26
C GLU A 186 -28.87 12.51 27.41
N ASN A 187 -27.87 11.81 26.88
CA ASN A 187 -26.45 12.13 27.10
C ASN A 187 -25.72 12.57 25.83
N GLY A 188 -26.37 12.50 24.67
CA GLY A 188 -25.75 12.82 23.40
C GLY A 188 -25.62 14.33 23.16
N ILE A 189 -24.45 14.74 22.67
CA ILE A 189 -24.23 16.09 22.16
C ILE A 189 -24.75 16.22 20.72
N SER A 190 -24.96 17.45 20.24
CA SER A 190 -25.36 17.65 18.84
C SER A 190 -24.22 17.30 17.88
N GLU A 191 -24.57 16.85 16.66
CA GLU A 191 -23.58 16.59 15.59
C GLU A 191 -22.64 17.78 15.34
N MET A 192 -23.13 19.02 15.43
CA MET A 192 -22.31 20.22 15.19
C MET A 192 -21.26 20.45 16.29
N VAL A 193 -21.62 20.20 17.55
CA VAL A 193 -20.66 20.28 18.67
C VAL A 193 -19.64 19.15 18.53
N ALA A 194 -20.09 17.92 18.27
CA ALA A 194 -19.21 16.79 18.03
C ALA A 194 -18.24 17.05 16.88
N LEU A 195 -18.69 17.64 15.77
CA LEU A 195 -17.82 18.02 14.64
C LEU A 195 -16.71 19.00 15.06
N GLN A 196 -17.03 19.99 15.90
CA GLN A 196 -16.05 20.96 16.37
C GLN A 196 -15.02 20.31 17.29
N GLU A 197 -15.48 19.52 18.27
CA GLU A 197 -14.63 18.82 19.22
C GLU A 197 -13.74 17.78 18.53
N VAL A 198 -14.28 17.01 17.57
CA VAL A 198 -13.52 16.04 16.78
C VAL A 198 -12.45 16.72 15.94
N LYS A 199 -12.80 17.85 15.31
CA LYS A 199 -11.84 18.62 14.51
C LYS A 199 -10.71 19.20 15.36
N GLU A 200 -11.03 19.70 16.55
CA GLU A 200 -10.05 20.20 17.52
C GLU A 200 -9.16 19.07 18.05
N PHE A 201 -9.74 17.93 18.40
CA PHE A 201 -9.01 16.76 18.88
C PHE A 201 -8.09 16.19 17.79
N ILE A 202 -8.55 16.01 16.56
CA ILE A 202 -7.70 15.48 15.48
C ILE A 202 -6.62 16.51 15.07
N ALA A 203 -6.96 17.80 15.03
CA ALA A 203 -6.08 18.88 14.60
C ALA A 203 -5.34 18.56 13.27
N ASN A 204 -4.04 18.27 13.33
CA ASN A 204 -3.20 17.92 12.17
C ASN A 204 -2.60 16.50 12.25
N ASP A 205 -3.02 15.72 13.25
CA ASP A 205 -2.49 14.40 13.53
C ASP A 205 -2.96 13.37 12.50
N THR A 206 -2.22 12.26 12.41
CA THR A 206 -2.64 11.15 11.55
C THR A 206 -3.74 10.38 12.24
N VAL A 207 -4.87 10.18 11.56
CA VAL A 207 -5.95 9.32 12.04
C VAL A 207 -5.62 7.85 11.77
N VAL A 208 -5.77 7.02 12.79
CA VAL A 208 -5.59 5.57 12.70
C VAL A 208 -6.93 4.93 13.07
N GLY A 209 -7.29 3.86 12.39
CA GLY A 209 -8.49 3.08 12.74
C GLY A 209 -8.41 1.70 12.11
N TYR A 210 -9.37 0.85 12.44
CA TYR A 210 -9.46 -0.50 11.91
C TYR A 210 -10.57 -0.54 10.85
N ASN A 211 -10.20 -0.59 9.56
CA ASN A 211 -11.14 -0.27 8.47
C ASN A 211 -11.59 1.21 8.47
N VAL A 212 -10.65 2.11 8.80
CA VAL A 212 -10.85 3.56 9.04
C VAL A 212 -11.57 4.34 7.94
N ASP A 213 -11.60 3.81 6.71
CA ASP A 213 -12.36 4.42 5.62
C ASP A 213 -13.87 4.48 5.95
N PHE A 214 -14.39 3.51 6.71
CA PHE A 214 -15.77 3.51 7.20
C PHE A 214 -16.05 4.72 8.11
N ASP A 215 -15.24 4.91 9.14
CA ASP A 215 -15.38 5.99 10.12
C ASP A 215 -15.26 7.37 9.47
N ILE A 216 -14.23 7.52 8.62
CA ILE A 216 -13.98 8.78 7.90
C ILE A 216 -15.15 9.13 6.99
N ASN A 217 -15.77 8.14 6.32
CA ASN A 217 -16.93 8.41 5.47
C ASN A 217 -18.15 8.89 6.27
N PHE A 218 -18.39 8.33 7.47
CA PHE A 218 -19.43 8.82 8.37
C PHE A 218 -19.16 10.26 8.83
N ILE A 219 -17.91 10.58 9.22
CA ILE A 219 -17.53 11.96 9.59
C ILE A 219 -17.67 12.91 8.39
N ASN A 220 -17.28 12.51 7.19
CA ASN A 220 -17.43 13.32 5.98
C ASN A 220 -18.90 13.60 5.66
N LYS A 221 -19.78 12.60 5.84
CA LYS A 221 -21.23 12.79 5.68
C LYS A 221 -21.83 13.68 6.76
N MET A 222 -21.34 13.57 7.99
CA MET A 222 -21.67 14.52 9.06
C MET A 222 -21.24 15.94 8.69
N CYS A 223 -20.03 16.13 8.14
CA CYS A 223 -19.59 17.44 7.63
C CYS A 223 -20.51 17.97 6.52
N GLU A 224 -20.86 17.13 5.54
CA GLU A 224 -21.75 17.48 4.42
C GLU A 224 -23.11 17.98 4.92
N ARG A 225 -23.73 17.26 5.88
CA ARG A 225 -25.02 17.65 6.49
C ARG A 225 -24.98 19.03 7.14
N HIS A 226 -23.86 19.40 7.74
CA HIS A 226 -23.67 20.69 8.41
C HIS A 226 -22.94 21.74 7.55
N SER A 227 -22.83 21.49 6.24
CA SER A 227 -22.14 22.38 5.29
C SER A 227 -20.71 22.75 5.71
N GLN A 228 -20.01 21.81 6.36
CA GLN A 228 -18.63 21.95 6.78
C GLN A 228 -17.68 21.28 5.77
N ASN A 229 -16.46 21.81 5.66
CA ASN A 229 -15.40 21.15 4.90
C ASN A 229 -14.91 19.91 5.63
N THR A 230 -14.54 18.87 4.87
CA THR A 230 -13.81 17.73 5.40
C THR A 230 -12.45 18.18 5.94
N PHE A 231 -11.97 17.50 6.99
CA PHE A 231 -10.76 17.93 7.72
C PHE A 231 -9.77 16.79 8.02
N ILE A 232 -10.13 15.53 7.77
CA ILE A 232 -9.24 14.38 7.95
C ILE A 232 -8.49 14.13 6.64
N PHE A 233 -7.23 14.59 6.57
CA PHE A 233 -6.40 14.47 5.35
C PHE A 233 -5.28 13.43 5.46
N LYS A 234 -4.96 12.97 6.67
CA LYS A 234 -3.94 11.94 6.93
C LYS A 234 -4.59 10.79 7.67
N CYS A 235 -4.59 9.61 7.06
CA CYS A 235 -5.13 8.41 7.68
C CYS A 235 -4.26 7.18 7.43
N LYS A 236 -4.34 6.19 8.33
CA LYS A 236 -3.66 4.91 8.20
C LYS A 236 -4.54 3.78 8.74
N ASP A 237 -4.92 2.88 7.84
CA ASP A 237 -5.76 1.73 8.14
C ASP A 237 -4.95 0.58 8.76
N MET A 238 -5.20 0.27 10.04
CA MET A 238 -4.53 -0.81 10.76
C MET A 238 -4.84 -2.18 10.16
N LEU A 239 -6.06 -2.42 9.65
CA LEU A 239 -6.44 -3.71 9.07
C LEU A 239 -5.47 -4.12 7.95
N ARG A 240 -5.08 -3.16 7.10
CA ARG A 240 -4.12 -3.39 6.00
C ARG A 240 -2.73 -3.75 6.49
N LEU A 241 -2.35 -3.28 7.68
CA LEU A 241 -1.02 -3.53 8.27
C LEU A 241 -1.01 -4.87 8.99
N VAL A 242 -2.08 -5.20 9.71
CA VAL A 242 -2.27 -6.50 10.36
C VAL A 242 -2.24 -7.63 9.31
N ARG A 243 -2.94 -7.47 8.19
CA ARG A 243 -2.93 -8.45 7.07
C ARG A 243 -1.55 -8.75 6.49
N ARG A 244 -0.56 -7.87 6.70
CA ARG A 244 0.83 -8.09 6.26
C ARG A 244 1.68 -8.82 7.31
N LYS A 245 1.27 -8.77 8.58
CA LYS A 245 2.01 -9.35 9.70
C LYS A 245 1.44 -10.69 10.16
N LEU A 246 0.13 -10.88 10.06
CA LEU A 246 -0.57 -12.08 10.53
C LEU A 246 -1.22 -12.82 9.36
N HIS A 247 -1.36 -14.13 9.52
CA HIS A 247 -2.08 -15.01 8.60
C HIS A 247 -3.23 -15.69 9.36
N LEU A 248 -4.44 -15.16 9.22
CA LEU A 248 -5.65 -15.61 9.90
C LEU A 248 -6.76 -15.92 8.89
N ASP A 249 -7.70 -16.79 9.27
CA ASP A 249 -8.87 -17.14 8.43
C ASP A 249 -9.78 -15.94 8.19
N ASN A 250 -9.87 -15.04 9.17
CA ASN A 250 -10.52 -13.74 9.02
C ASN A 250 -9.78 -12.68 9.85
N TYR A 251 -10.02 -11.41 9.52
CA TYR A 251 -9.38 -10.27 10.17
C TYR A 251 -10.44 -9.37 10.80
N ARG A 252 -11.42 -9.94 11.51
CA ARG A 252 -12.24 -9.15 12.43
C ARG A 252 -11.37 -8.69 13.60
N LEU A 253 -11.66 -7.53 14.18
CA LEU A 253 -10.85 -6.94 15.26
C LEU A 253 -10.67 -7.94 16.42
N GLU A 254 -11.77 -8.58 16.85
CA GLU A 254 -11.73 -9.63 17.87
C GLU A 254 -10.81 -10.81 17.50
N THR A 255 -10.84 -11.28 16.25
CA THR A 255 -10.02 -12.41 15.80
C THR A 255 -8.55 -12.05 15.88
N VAL A 256 -8.20 -10.82 15.50
CA VAL A 256 -6.83 -10.29 15.57
C VAL A 256 -6.40 -10.12 17.03
N ALA A 257 -7.27 -9.56 17.89
CA ALA A 257 -7.01 -9.41 19.31
C ALA A 257 -6.71 -10.76 19.99
N ARG A 258 -7.55 -11.79 19.73
CA ARG A 258 -7.31 -13.16 20.22
C ARG A 258 -5.98 -13.73 19.74
N ALA A 259 -5.65 -13.52 18.46
CA ALA A 259 -4.38 -13.97 17.88
C ALA A 259 -3.16 -13.27 18.50
N CYS A 260 -3.34 -12.05 19.02
CA CYS A 260 -2.31 -11.31 19.75
C CYS A 260 -2.36 -11.52 21.27
N HIS A 261 -3.19 -12.46 21.78
CA HIS A 261 -3.40 -12.70 23.21
C HIS A 261 -3.86 -11.47 24.00
N VAL A 262 -4.58 -10.54 23.37
CA VAL A 262 -5.14 -9.35 24.01
C VAL A 262 -6.55 -9.66 24.52
N GLU A 263 -6.83 -9.30 25.77
CA GLU A 263 -8.16 -9.45 26.38
C GLU A 263 -9.20 -8.53 25.72
N ILE A 264 -10.36 -9.09 25.40
CA ILE A 264 -11.45 -8.41 24.70
C ILE A 264 -12.63 -8.28 25.66
N GLU A 265 -13.17 -7.06 25.78
CA GLU A 265 -14.48 -6.86 26.40
C GLU A 265 -15.59 -7.20 25.40
N ILE A 266 -16.72 -7.71 25.90
CA ILE A 266 -17.74 -8.33 25.04
C ILE A 266 -18.58 -7.30 24.25
N MET A 267 -18.73 -6.07 24.75
CA MET A 267 -19.54 -5.04 24.09
C MET A 267 -18.66 -4.15 23.21
N HIS A 268 -19.13 -3.89 21.98
CA HIS A 268 -18.50 -2.89 21.11
C HIS A 268 -18.80 -1.49 21.64
N ARG A 269 -17.75 -0.79 21.99
CA ARG A 269 -17.80 0.58 22.51
C ARG A 269 -16.63 1.32 21.89
N ALA A 270 -16.92 2.44 21.24
CA ALA A 270 -15.95 3.09 20.37
C ALA A 270 -14.60 3.40 21.07
N LEU A 271 -14.62 3.89 22.32
CA LEU A 271 -13.37 4.18 23.05
C LEU A 271 -12.63 2.90 23.47
N GLU A 272 -13.35 1.84 23.83
CA GLU A 272 -12.72 0.56 24.19
C GLU A 272 -12.12 -0.14 22.97
N ASP A 273 -12.77 -0.03 21.81
CA ASP A 273 -12.21 -0.49 20.54
C ASP A 273 -10.97 0.32 20.13
N CYS A 274 -10.95 1.64 20.37
CA CYS A 274 -9.72 2.44 20.22
C CYS A 274 -8.58 1.92 21.11
N LYS A 275 -8.86 1.59 22.37
CA LYS A 275 -7.85 1.00 23.29
C LYS A 275 -7.43 -0.39 22.85
N LEU A 276 -8.34 -1.20 22.30
CA LEU A 276 -8.04 -2.52 21.76
C LEU A 276 -7.11 -2.42 20.54
N ILE A 277 -7.41 -1.52 19.60
CA ILE A 277 -6.54 -1.17 18.46
C ILE A 277 -5.15 -0.76 18.97
N ASN A 278 -5.06 0.08 20.00
CA ASN A 278 -3.77 0.48 20.57
C ASN A 278 -2.99 -0.70 21.18
N ARG A 279 -3.66 -1.60 21.90
CA ARG A 279 -3.02 -2.80 22.47
C ARG A 279 -2.49 -3.72 21.37
N ILE A 280 -3.27 -3.96 20.32
CA ILE A 280 -2.82 -4.72 19.13
C ILE A 280 -1.62 -4.04 18.46
N ASN A 281 -1.63 -2.70 18.35
CA ASN A 281 -0.50 -1.96 17.81
C ASN A 281 0.79 -2.25 18.59
N ASN A 282 0.70 -2.21 19.92
CA ASN A 282 1.85 -2.40 20.81
C ASN A 282 2.42 -3.82 20.71
N GLU A 283 1.55 -4.83 20.66
CA GLU A 283 1.97 -6.23 20.47
C GLU A 283 2.64 -6.45 19.11
N LEU A 284 2.04 -5.90 18.04
CA LEU A 284 2.53 -6.12 16.69
C LEU A 284 3.63 -5.15 16.27
N ASN A 285 3.93 -4.10 17.05
CA ASN A 285 4.84 -3.00 16.70
C ASN A 285 4.58 -2.49 15.27
N ILE A 286 3.37 -1.99 15.02
CA ILE A 286 2.94 -1.56 13.68
C ILE A 286 3.40 -0.13 13.35
N PHE A 287 3.30 0.79 14.32
CA PHE A 287 3.66 2.21 14.15
C PHE A 287 4.98 2.59 14.78
#